data_AF-A0A0A0BKE8-F1
#
_entry.id   AF-A0A0A0BKE8-F1
#
_cell.length_a   1.000
_cell.length_b   1.000
_cell.length_c   1.000
_cell.angle_alpha   90.00
_cell.angle_beta   90.00
_cell.angle_gamma   90.00
#
_symmetry.space_group_name_H-M   'P 1'
#
loop_
_entity.id
_entity.type
_entity.pdbx_description
1 polymer ?
#
loop_
_entity_poly.entity_id
_entity_poly.type
_entity_poly.pdbx_seq_one_letter_code
_entity_poly.pdbx_strand_id
1 'polypeptide(L)'
;MAERTPERLARLLGLVAYLDRHPGVTVEEVARHFGVSAEQVLRDVDTLWVSGTPGYWPDDLIDFDATSLESGVLRLTRTRGLGGPLRLGTREAVTLLAALRALDEALGPALGADEREV
;
A
#
# COMPACT_ATOMS: atom_id res chain seq x y z
N MET A 1 -6.94 -18.86 -4.97
CA MET A 1 -5.84 -18.84 -5.95
C MET A 1 -4.76 -17.92 -5.39
N ALA A 2 -3.49 -18.33 -5.36
CA ALA A 2 -2.45 -17.45 -4.84
C ALA A 2 -2.31 -16.23 -5.76
N GLU A 3 -2.38 -15.04 -5.18
CA GLU A 3 -2.11 -13.81 -5.90
C GLU A 3 -0.66 -13.80 -6.39
N ARG A 4 -0.42 -13.27 -7.59
CA ARG A 4 0.93 -13.08 -8.11
C ARG A 4 1.65 -11.97 -7.31
N THR A 5 2.94 -12.18 -7.04
CA THR A 5 3.76 -11.29 -6.19
C THR A 5 3.77 -9.82 -6.65
N PRO A 6 3.85 -9.49 -7.95
CA PRO A 6 3.88 -8.10 -8.40
C PRO A 6 2.59 -7.33 -8.09
N GLU A 7 1.42 -7.96 -8.26
CA GLU A 7 0.10 -7.39 -7.99
C GLU A 7 -0.05 -7.09 -6.51
N ARG A 8 0.38 -8.04 -5.66
CA ARG A 8 0.37 -7.85 -4.22
C ARG A 8 1.28 -6.70 -3.80
N LEU A 9 2.48 -6.61 -4.38
CA LEU A 9 3.42 -5.53 -4.09
C LEU A 9 2.83 -4.17 -4.49
N ALA A 10 2.21 -4.07 -5.67
CA ALA A 10 1.54 -2.85 -6.12
C ALA A 10 0.43 -2.43 -5.14
N ARG A 11 -0.40 -3.39 -4.68
CA ARG A 11 -1.44 -3.10 -3.69
C ARG A 11 -0.87 -2.65 -2.35
N LEU A 12 0.19 -3.28 -1.83
CA LEU A 12 0.81 -2.88 -0.57
C LEU A 12 1.35 -1.45 -0.62
N LEU A 13 2.03 -1.08 -1.70
CA LEU A 13 2.52 0.28 -1.91
C LEU A 13 1.37 1.28 -2.07
N GLY A 14 0.34 0.91 -2.84
CA GLY A 14 -0.87 1.71 -3.02
C GLY A 14 -1.63 1.92 -1.71
N LEU A 15 -1.73 0.90 -0.86
CA LEU A 15 -2.42 0.94 0.42
C LEU A 15 -1.82 2.00 1.35
N VAL A 16 -0.49 2.04 1.47
CA VAL A 16 0.18 3.07 2.29
C VAL A 16 -0.10 4.48 1.76
N ALA A 17 0.05 4.68 0.44
CA ALA A 17 -0.20 5.98 -0.20
C ALA A 17 -1.68 6.41 -0.17
N TYR A 18 -2.60 5.45 -0.16
CA TYR A 18 -4.04 5.70 -0.04
C TYR A 18 -4.40 6.14 1.38
N LEU A 19 -3.95 5.40 2.40
CA LEU A 19 -4.25 5.67 3.80
C LEU A 19 -3.61 6.96 4.32
N ASP A 20 -2.44 7.34 3.79
CA ASP A 20 -1.81 8.62 4.10
C ASP A 20 -2.68 9.82 3.65
N ARG A 21 -3.39 9.67 2.52
CA ARG A 21 -4.30 10.71 1.98
C ARG A 21 -5.72 10.63 2.54
N HIS A 22 -6.14 9.48 3.06
CA HIS A 22 -7.50 9.23 3.55
C HIS A 22 -7.47 8.66 4.98
N PRO A 23 -7.14 9.48 5.99
CA PRO A 23 -7.05 9.00 7.36
C PRO A 23 -8.42 8.62 7.92
N GLY A 24 -8.56 7.39 8.45
CA GLY A 24 -9.76 6.94 9.15
C GLY A 24 -10.84 6.33 8.26
N VAL A 25 -10.46 5.75 7.13
CA VAL A 25 -11.35 4.93 6.26
C VAL A 25 -11.59 3.55 6.86
N THR A 26 -12.72 2.91 6.55
CA THR A 26 -12.98 1.55 7.02
C THR A 26 -12.24 0.50 6.19
N VAL A 27 -12.05 -0.69 6.77
CA VAL A 27 -11.48 -1.85 6.08
C VAL A 27 -12.29 -2.19 4.83
N GLU A 28 -13.62 -2.10 4.88
CA GLU A 28 -14.52 -2.37 3.77
C GLU A 28 -14.40 -1.35 2.64
N GLU A 29 -14.17 -0.08 2.97
CA GLU A 29 -13.94 0.97 1.98
C GLU A 29 -12.65 0.73 1.20
N VAL A 30 -11.59 0.36 1.92
CA VAL A 30 -10.30 0.00 1.32
C VAL A 30 -10.42 -1.26 0.48
N ALA A 31 -11.12 -2.29 0.98
CA ALA A 31 -11.36 -3.53 0.27
C ALA A 31 -12.02 -3.28 -1.09
N ARG A 32 -13.06 -2.43 -1.10
CA ARG A 32 -13.75 -2.01 -2.32
C ARG A 32 -12.86 -1.21 -3.25
N HIS A 33 -12.05 -0.29 -2.72
CA HIS A 33 -11.15 0.53 -3.53
C HIS A 33 -10.09 -0.30 -4.28
N PHE A 34 -9.60 -1.37 -3.65
CA PHE A 34 -8.56 -2.23 -4.23
C PHE A 34 -9.11 -3.51 -4.88
N GLY A 35 -10.43 -3.71 -4.93
CA GLY A 35 -11.05 -4.90 -5.50
C GLY A 35 -10.70 -6.21 -4.80
N VAL A 36 -10.42 -6.18 -3.48
CA VAL A 36 -10.04 -7.36 -2.68
C VAL A 36 -10.98 -7.57 -1.49
N SER A 37 -10.87 -8.73 -0.81
CA SER A 37 -11.67 -8.96 0.40
C SER A 37 -11.14 -8.17 1.60
N ALA A 38 -12.02 -7.87 2.57
CA ALA A 38 -11.62 -7.26 3.85
C ALA A 38 -10.54 -8.09 4.58
N GLU A 39 -10.66 -9.43 4.54
CA GLU A 39 -9.65 -10.33 5.09
C GLU A 39 -8.28 -10.15 4.42
N GLN A 40 -8.25 -9.91 3.10
CA GLN A 40 -7.01 -9.65 2.39
C GLN A 40 -6.40 -8.30 2.79
N VAL A 41 -7.24 -7.27 2.97
CA VAL A 41 -6.79 -5.97 3.49
C VAL A 41 -6.14 -6.13 4.86
N LEU A 42 -6.77 -6.86 5.78
CA LEU A 42 -6.23 -7.11 7.12
C LEU A 42 -4.87 -7.83 7.06
N ARG A 43 -4.74 -8.88 6.22
CA ARG A 43 -3.45 -9.55 6.01
C ARG A 43 -2.35 -8.64 5.46
N ASP A 44 -2.72 -7.73 4.57
CA ASP A 44 -1.80 -6.77 4.00
C ASP A 44 -1.40 -5.69 5.03
N VAL A 45 -2.33 -5.26 5.88
CA VAL A 45 -2.06 -4.40 7.05
C VAL A 45 -1.11 -5.09 8.04
N ASP A 46 -1.35 -6.35 8.39
CA ASP A 46 -0.46 -7.13 9.27
C ASP A 46 0.97 -7.20 8.70
N THR A 47 1.08 -7.40 7.39
CA THR A 47 2.38 -7.42 6.69
C THR A 47 3.06 -6.06 6.78
N LEU A 48 2.32 -4.97 6.56
CA LEU A 48 2.86 -3.61 6.66
C LEU A 48 3.28 -3.26 8.09
N TRP A 49 2.53 -3.70 9.11
CA TRP A 49 2.82 -3.41 10.51
C TRP A 49 4.20 -3.89 10.96
N VAL A 50 4.69 -4.97 10.35
CA VAL A 50 6.02 -5.53 10.63
C VAL A 50 7.08 -5.09 9.61
N SER A 51 6.75 -4.15 8.73
CA SER A 51 7.63 -3.62 7.69
C SER A 51 8.11 -2.21 8.06
N GLY A 52 9.35 -1.88 7.73
CA GLY A 52 9.93 -0.60 8.15
C GLY A 52 11.37 -0.39 7.73
N THR A 53 12.03 0.56 8.37
CA THR A 53 13.45 0.84 8.16
C THR A 53 14.32 -0.24 8.82
N PRO A 54 15.42 -0.67 8.19
CA PRO A 54 16.37 -1.58 8.81
C PRO A 54 16.97 -0.97 10.08
N GLY A 55 17.06 -1.73 11.16
CA GLY A 55 17.61 -1.24 12.44
C GLY A 55 16.97 -1.87 13.67
N TYR A 56 15.72 -2.34 13.55
CA TYR A 56 14.93 -2.95 14.62
C TYR A 56 14.83 -2.09 15.90
N TRP A 57 15.01 -0.77 15.78
CA TRP A 57 14.81 0.13 16.90
C TRP A 57 13.31 0.34 17.16
N PRO A 58 12.94 0.73 18.40
CA PRO A 58 11.63 1.30 18.64
C PRO A 58 11.32 2.37 17.57
N ASP A 59 10.10 2.36 17.08
CA ASP A 59 9.59 3.27 16.06
C ASP A 59 10.09 3.08 14.61
N ASP A 60 10.80 2.00 14.28
CA ASP A 60 11.27 1.77 12.90
C ASP A 60 10.22 1.22 11.92
N LEU A 61 9.04 0.85 12.41
CA LEU A 61 8.00 0.20 11.61
C LEU A 61 6.95 1.19 11.10
N ILE A 62 6.29 0.82 9.99
CA ILE A 62 4.98 1.36 9.62
C ILE A 62 4.00 0.98 10.72
N ASP A 63 3.17 1.92 11.12
CA ASP A 63 2.34 1.74 12.32
C ASP A 63 0.92 2.26 12.10
N PHE A 64 -0.03 1.60 12.76
CA PHE A 64 -1.44 1.93 12.71
C PHE A 64 -2.02 2.02 14.12
N ASP A 65 -3.17 2.67 14.26
CA ASP A 65 -3.87 2.75 15.53
C ASP A 65 -4.65 1.45 15.80
N ALA A 66 -4.18 0.65 16.75
CA ALA A 66 -4.78 -0.66 17.06
C ALA A 66 -6.23 -0.55 17.55
N THR A 67 -6.56 0.46 18.35
CA THR A 67 -7.92 0.67 18.85
C THR A 67 -8.89 1.05 17.72
N SER A 68 -8.47 1.87 16.76
CA SER A 68 -9.25 2.15 15.56
C SER A 68 -9.44 0.86 14.74
N LEU A 69 -8.40 0.03 14.60
CA LEU A 69 -8.50 -1.22 13.86
C LEU A 69 -9.52 -2.19 14.48
N GLU A 70 -9.59 -2.28 15.82
CA GLU A 70 -10.60 -3.08 16.52
C GLU A 70 -12.04 -2.66 16.16
N SER A 71 -12.24 -1.38 15.82
CA SER A 71 -13.51 -0.83 15.34
C SER A 71 -13.71 -0.93 13.82
N GLY A 72 -12.79 -1.57 13.10
CA GLY A 72 -12.81 -1.73 11.64
C GLY A 72 -12.31 -0.51 10.86
N VAL A 73 -11.61 0.42 11.53
CA VAL A 73 -11.12 1.67 10.95
C VAL A 73 -9.61 1.65 10.81
N LEU A 74 -9.13 1.94 9.61
CA LEU A 74 -7.71 2.03 9.28
C LEU A 74 -7.21 3.47 9.48
N ARG A 75 -6.36 3.65 10.49
CA ARG A 75 -5.68 4.91 10.77
C ARG A 75 -4.18 4.67 10.84
N LEU A 76 -3.45 5.19 9.86
CA LEU A 76 -2.00 5.15 9.84
C LEU A 76 -1.45 6.17 10.85
N THR A 77 -0.56 5.75 11.74
CA THR A 77 0.09 6.62 12.72
C THR A 77 1.52 6.97 12.31
N ARG A 78 2.21 6.07 11.60
CA ARG A 78 3.56 6.30 11.06
C ARG A 78 3.73 5.66 9.67
N THR A 79 4.08 6.47 8.66
CA THR A 79 4.35 6.03 7.27
C THR A 79 5.79 5.60 7.00
N ARG A 80 6.71 5.94 7.91
CA ARG A 80 8.17 5.73 7.76
C ARG A 80 8.76 6.27 6.44
N GLY A 81 8.27 7.43 6.00
CA GLY A 81 8.80 8.13 4.82
C GLY A 81 8.07 7.81 3.50
N LEU A 82 7.07 6.94 3.53
CA LEU A 82 6.26 6.58 2.36
C LEU A 82 5.14 7.58 2.02
N GLY A 83 4.86 8.56 2.89
CA GLY A 83 3.85 9.61 2.64
C GLY A 83 4.39 10.90 1.99
N GLY A 84 5.72 11.00 1.80
CA GLY A 84 6.38 12.23 1.35
C GLY A 84 6.93 12.14 -0.08
N PRO A 85 7.18 13.28 -0.76
CA PRO A 85 7.91 13.30 -2.03
C PRO A 85 9.30 12.68 -1.89
N LEU A 86 9.65 11.76 -2.78
CA LEU A 86 10.99 11.16 -2.83
C LEU A 86 12.02 12.19 -3.33
N ARG A 87 13.14 12.31 -2.61
CA ARG A 87 14.31 13.06 -3.08
C ARG A 87 15.18 12.13 -3.92
N LEU A 88 14.95 12.13 -5.23
CA LEU A 88 15.66 11.27 -6.17
C LEU A 88 16.74 12.05 -6.93
N GLY A 89 17.92 11.47 -7.05
CA GLY A 89 18.90 11.88 -8.06
C GLY A 89 18.47 11.46 -9.46
N THR A 90 19.07 12.06 -10.50
CA THR A 90 18.69 11.80 -11.91
C THR A 90 18.71 10.31 -12.28
N ARG A 91 19.75 9.58 -11.85
CA ARG A 91 19.88 8.15 -12.14
C ARG A 91 18.77 7.33 -11.47
N GLU A 92 18.48 7.62 -10.21
CA GLU A 92 17.42 6.96 -9.44
C GLU A 92 16.05 7.23 -10.07
N ALA A 93 15.80 8.46 -10.50
CA ALA A 93 14.56 8.84 -11.16
C ALA A 93 14.36 8.09 -12.49
N VAL A 94 15.41 7.99 -13.31
CA VAL A 94 15.36 7.25 -14.59
C VAL A 94 15.16 5.75 -14.35
N THR A 95 15.87 5.17 -13.37
CA THR A 95 15.72 3.76 -13.02
C THR A 95 14.32 3.46 -12.49
N LEU A 96 13.80 4.30 -11.59
CA LEU A 96 12.45 4.14 -11.04
C LEU A 96 11.40 4.26 -12.13
N LEU A 97 11.52 5.25 -13.02
CA LEU A 97 10.60 5.43 -14.14
C LEU A 97 10.59 4.23 -15.09
N ALA A 98 11.76 3.65 -15.38
CA ALA A 98 11.84 2.43 -16.19
C ALA A 98 11.18 1.24 -15.49
N ALA A 99 11.41 1.06 -14.19
CA ALA A 99 10.79 0.00 -13.40
C ALA A 99 9.26 0.14 -13.33
N LEU A 100 8.76 1.36 -13.10
CA LEU A 100 7.31 1.63 -13.07
C LEU A 100 6.64 1.34 -14.41
N ARG A 101 7.28 1.66 -15.54
CA ARG A 101 6.77 1.29 -16.87
C ARG A 101 6.71 -0.21 -17.08
N ALA A 102 7.73 -0.94 -16.63
CA ALA A 102 7.72 -2.40 -16.70
C ALA A 102 6.63 -3.02 -15.81
N LEU A 103 6.39 -2.43 -14.63
CA LEU A 103 5.26 -2.83 -13.78
C LEU A 103 3.92 -2.52 -14.43
N ASP A 104 3.75 -1.36 -15.05
CA ASP A 104 2.51 -0.97 -15.73
C ASP A 104 2.21 -1.91 -16.92
N GLU A 105 3.22 -2.29 -17.70
CA GLU A 105 3.06 -3.27 -18.77
C GLU A 105 2.66 -4.66 -18.22
N ALA A 106 3.24 -5.06 -17.07
CA ALA A 106 2.97 -6.35 -16.46
C ALA A 106 1.62 -6.43 -15.71
N LEU A 107 1.14 -5.30 -15.17
CA LEU A 107 0.02 -5.24 -14.22
C LEU A 107 -1.15 -4.36 -14.68
N GLY A 108 -0.94 -3.44 -15.61
CA GLY A 108 -1.96 -2.50 -16.10
C GLY A 108 -3.29 -3.15 -16.50
N PRO A 109 -3.31 -4.31 -17.17
CA PRO A 109 -4.55 -5.04 -17.45
C PRO A 109 -5.27 -5.57 -16.21
N ALA A 110 -4.54 -5.90 -15.13
CA ALA A 110 -5.09 -6.41 -13.87
C ALA A 110 -5.52 -5.27 -12.92
N LEU A 111 -4.89 -4.10 -13.01
CA LEU A 111 -5.21 -2.91 -12.22
C LEU A 111 -6.36 -2.10 -12.82
N GLY A 112 -6.54 -2.10 -14.15
CA GLY A 112 -7.58 -1.35 -14.86
C GLY A 112 -8.87 -2.13 -15.15
N ALA A 113 -9.09 -3.28 -14.52
CA ALA A 113 -10.31 -4.07 -14.72
C ALA A 113 -11.55 -3.45 -14.05
N ASP A 114 -11.34 -2.59 -13.05
CA ASP A 114 -12.43 -1.95 -12.26
C ASP A 114 -12.86 -0.58 -12.81
N GLU A 115 -12.14 0.00 -13.77
CA GLU A 115 -12.43 1.34 -14.33
C GLU A 115 -13.30 1.32 -15.60
N ARG A 116 -13.82 0.16 -16.03
CA ARG A 116 -14.58 0.03 -17.30
C ARG A 116 -16.09 -0.16 -17.17
N GLU A 117 -16.64 -0.07 -15.97
CA GLU A 117 -18.08 0.10 -15.75
C GLU A 117 -18.33 1.34 -14.86
N VAL A 118 -18.68 2.45 -15.52
CA VAL A 118 -19.61 3.56 -15.15
C VAL A 118 -19.13 4.88 -15.75
#